data_AF-A0A7R9R3Z0-F1
#
_entry.id   AF-A0A7R9R3Z0-F1
#
_cell.length_a   1.000
_cell.length_b   1.000
_cell.length_c   1.000
_cell.angle_alpha   90.00
_cell.angle_beta   90.00
_cell.angle_gamma   90.00
#
_symmetry.space_group_name_H-M   'P 1'
#
loop_
_entity.id
_entity.type
_entity.pdbx_description
1 polymer ?
#
loop_
_entity_poly.entity_id
_entity_poly.type
_entity_poly.pdbx_seq_one_letter_code
_entity_poly.pdbx_strand_id
1 'polypeptide(L)' 'MWNDLGYEGLLPSPNKRGRSPRLTDEDLENLRGILEFKDYWTRKEVAVLIKEVFMKKLSEDQVRRILMDELGMRLS' A
#
# COMPACT_ATOMS: atom_id res chain seq x y z
N MET A 1 16.27 12.66 13.63
CA MET A 1 15.63 13.30 12.46
C MET A 1 16.40 12.90 11.22
N TRP A 2 16.21 11.69 10.72
CA TRP A 2 16.83 11.24 9.48
C TRP A 2 15.89 10.22 8.84
N ASN A 3 15.31 10.59 7.71
CA ASN A 3 15.29 9.79 6.49
C ASN A 3 14.67 10.64 5.38
N ASP A 4 15.50 11.56 4.90
CA ASP A 4 15.33 12.25 3.63
C ASP A 4 16.08 11.37 2.60
N LEU A 5 15.36 10.93 1.55
CA LEU A 5 15.79 10.08 0.41
C LEU A 5 15.90 8.56 0.64
N GLY A 6 15.03 7.82 -0.04
CA GLY A 6 15.25 6.39 -0.28
C GLY A 6 14.12 5.57 -0.91
N TYR A 7 13.26 6.12 -1.79
CA TYR A 7 12.12 5.36 -2.32
C TYR A 7 11.98 5.28 -3.85
N GLU A 8 13.02 5.59 -4.62
CA GLU A 8 12.98 5.40 -6.09
C GLU A 8 13.45 4.01 -6.56
N GLY A 9 13.78 3.07 -5.66
CA GLY A 9 14.48 1.83 -6.02
C GLY A 9 13.70 0.50 -5.94
N LEU A 10 12.45 0.50 -5.47
CA LEU A 10 11.72 -0.75 -5.14
C LEU A 10 10.30 -0.79 -5.76
N LEU A 11 10.16 -0.38 -7.01
CA LEU A 11 8.97 -0.72 -7.79
C LEU A 11 9.23 -2.05 -8.51
N PRO A 12 8.57 -3.16 -8.12
CA PRO A 12 8.69 -4.41 -8.85
C PRO A 12 8.15 -4.25 -10.27
N SER A 13 8.89 -4.79 -11.23
CA SER A 13 8.55 -4.78 -12.66
C SER A 13 7.15 -5.35 -12.93
N PRO A 14 6.48 -4.92 -14.03
CA PRO A 14 5.08 -5.23 -14.31
C PRO A 14 4.90 -6.70 -14.72
N ASN A 15 4.88 -7.60 -13.74
CA ASN A 15 4.53 -9.00 -13.94
C ASN A 15 3.01 -9.15 -13.95
N LYS A 16 2.46 -9.03 -15.16
CA LYS A 16 1.08 -9.41 -15.50
C LYS A 16 0.75 -10.81 -14.99
N ARG A 17 -0.08 -10.92 -13.95
CA ARG A 17 -0.92 -12.10 -13.71
C ARG A 17 -2.18 -11.76 -12.92
N GLY A 18 -3.30 -11.60 -13.64
CA GLY A 18 -4.65 -11.55 -13.08
C GLY A 18 -5.01 -10.24 -12.37
N ARG A 19 -5.63 -9.32 -13.10
CA ARG A 19 -6.11 -8.01 -12.62
C ARG A 19 -7.01 -8.17 -11.39
N SER A 20 -6.41 -8.14 -10.20
CA SER A 20 -7.14 -8.03 -8.95
C SER A 20 -7.72 -6.61 -8.90
N PRO A 21 -9.00 -6.44 -8.55
CA PRO A 21 -9.58 -5.12 -8.54
C PRO A 21 -9.02 -4.36 -7.34
N ARG A 22 -8.45 -3.19 -7.59
CA ARG A 22 -8.45 -1.97 -6.76
C ARG A 22 -7.06 -1.48 -6.35
N LEU A 23 -6.98 -0.15 -6.37
CA LEU A 23 -5.82 0.75 -6.38
C LEU A 23 -5.06 0.75 -7.72
N THR A 24 -4.96 1.94 -8.32
CA THR A 24 -4.09 2.20 -9.47
C THR A 24 -2.65 2.31 -9.00
N ASP A 25 -1.68 2.31 -9.93
CA ASP A 25 -0.27 2.52 -9.58
C ASP A 25 -0.07 3.84 -8.80
N GLU A 26 -0.80 4.90 -9.20
CA GLU A 26 -0.84 6.18 -8.49
C GLU A 26 -1.43 6.07 -7.07
N ASP A 27 -2.51 5.29 -6.90
CA ASP A 27 -3.09 5.07 -5.56
C ASP A 27 -2.12 4.30 -4.66
N LEU A 28 -1.37 3.34 -5.23
CA LEU A 28 -0.37 2.56 -4.51
C LEU A 28 0.80 3.43 -4.05
N GLU A 29 1.29 4.32 -4.92
CA GLU A 29 2.34 5.28 -4.60
C GLU A 29 1.90 6.24 -3.48
N ASN A 30 0.68 6.78 -3.58
CA ASN A 30 0.10 7.61 -2.54
C ASN A 30 -0.09 6.85 -1.22
N LEU A 31 -0.63 5.63 -1.28
CA LEU A 31 -0.81 4.78 -0.11
C LEU A 31 0.53 4.51 0.58
N ARG A 32 1.56 4.19 -0.19
CA ARG A 32 2.91 3.94 0.30
C ARG A 32 3.46 5.16 1.06
N GLY A 33 3.38 6.35 0.48
CA GLY A 33 3.84 7.57 1.13
C GLY A 33 3.11 7.87 2.45
N ILE A 34 1.80 7.58 2.51
CA ILE A 34 1.05 7.71 3.77
C ILE A 34 1.49 6.66 4.79
N LEU A 35 1.71 5.42 4.35
CA LEU A 35 2.17 4.35 5.24
C LEU A 35 3.56 4.62 5.81
N GLU A 36 4.44 5.26 5.04
CA GLU A 36 5.79 5.65 5.48
C GLU A 36 5.80 6.76 6.54
N PHE A 37 4.73 7.55 6.64
CA PHE A 37 4.63 8.63 7.64
C PHE A 37 4.52 8.12 9.08
N LYS A 38 4.10 6.86 9.28
CA LYS A 38 3.93 6.24 10.60
C LYS A 38 4.58 4.86 10.61
N ASP A 39 5.40 4.61 11.63
CA ASP A 39 6.21 3.40 11.78
C ASP A 39 5.38 2.09 11.83
N TYR A 40 4.13 2.17 12.32
CA TYR A 40 3.24 1.01 12.46
C TYR A 40 1.82 1.30 11.97
N TRP A 41 1.33 0.39 11.13
CA TRP A 41 -0.06 0.35 10.69
C TRP A 41 -0.68 -1.01 10.96
N THR A 42 -1.93 -1.02 11.37
CA THR A 42 -2.76 -2.22 11.45
C THR A 42 -3.56 -2.39 10.17
N ARG A 43 -3.90 -3.62 9.80
CA ARG A 43 -4.71 -3.92 8.60
C ARG A 43 -6.06 -3.18 8.60
N LYS A 44 -6.64 -2.98 9.78
CA LYS A 44 -7.89 -2.23 9.97
C LYS A 44 -7.71 -0.74 9.68
N GLU A 45 -6.65 -0.13 10.21
CA GLU A 45 -6.33 1.27 9.91
C GLU A 45 -6.09 1.46 8.41
N VAL A 46 -5.31 0.58 7.78
CA VAL A 46 -5.08 0.65 6.33
C VAL A 46 -6.38 0.47 5.54
N ALA A 47 -7.27 -0.43 5.95
CA ALA A 47 -8.56 -0.61 5.29
C ALA A 47 -9.47 0.64 5.39
N VAL A 48 -9.48 1.29 6.56
CA VAL A 48 -10.21 2.55 6.76
C VAL A 48 -9.60 3.66 5.92
N LEU A 49 -8.27 3.79 5.95
CA LEU A 49 -7.55 4.79 5.18
C LEU A 49 -7.81 4.65 3.69
N ILE A 50 -7.78 3.42 3.17
CA ILE A 50 -8.05 3.18 1.75
C ILE A 50 -9.49 3.54 1.37
N LYS A 51 -10.43 3.31 2.30
CA LYS A 51 -11.82 3.71 2.12
C LYS A 51 -12.00 5.23 2.17
N GLU A 52 -11.27 5.94 3.03
CA GLU A 52 -11.42 7.39 3.19
C GLU A 52 -10.70 8.17 2.08
N VAL A 53 -9.47 7.79 1.76
CA VAL A 53 -8.62 8.49 0.79
C VAL A 53 -8.98 8.11 -0.65
N PHE A 54 -9.11 6.81 -0.93
CA PHE A 54 -9.33 6.32 -2.30
C PHE A 54 -10.79 5.97 -2.59
N MET A 55 -11.70 6.12 -1.61
CA MET A 55 -13.11 5.70 -1.71
C MET A 55 -13.29 4.23 -2.11
N LYS A 56 -12.27 3.39 -1.89
CA LYS A 56 -12.29 1.95 -2.24
C LYS A 56 -12.51 1.12 -0.99
N LYS A 57 -13.62 0.38 -0.96
CA LYS A 57 -13.88 -0.57 0.13
C LYS A 57 -13.12 -1.86 -0.13
N LEU A 58 -12.07 -2.12 0.64
CA LEU A 58 -11.32 -3.37 0.61
C LEU A 58 -11.61 -4.24 1.83
N SER A 59 -11.54 -5.55 1.66
CA SER A 59 -11.48 -6.48 2.80
C SER A 59 -10.07 -6.50 3.40
N GLU A 60 -9.94 -6.93 4.66
CA GLU A 60 -8.63 -7.08 5.31
C GLU A 60 -7.68 -8.01 4.53
N ASP A 61 -8.22 -9.06 3.87
CA ASP A 61 -7.44 -9.94 2.98
C ASP A 61 -6.94 -9.23 1.72
N GLN A 62 -7.76 -8.37 1.11
CA GLN A 62 -7.33 -7.56 -0.04
C GLN A 62 -6.25 -6.56 0.38
N VAL A 63 -6.44 -5.90 1.52
CA VAL A 63 -5.44 -4.98 2.09
C VAL A 63 -4.14 -5.72 2.37
N ARG A 64 -4.20 -6.92 2.96
CA ARG A 64 -3.02 -7.75 3.19
C ARG A 64 -2.29 -8.07 1.89
N ARG A 65 -3.01 -8.49 0.83
CA ARG A 65 -2.40 -8.78 -0.48
C ARG A 65 -1.74 -7.55 -1.07
N ILE A 66 -2.40 -6.40 -1.04
CA ILE A 66 -1.81 -5.15 -1.55
C ILE A 66 -0.54 -4.81 -0.78
N LEU A 67 -0.59 -4.88 0.55
CA LEU A 67 0.58 -4.57 1.37
C LEU A 67 1.74 -5.54 1.14
N MET A 68 1.46 -6.85 1.06
CA MET A 68 2.50 -7.88 0.93
C MET A 68 3.00 -8.06 -0.50
N ASP A 69 2.09 -8.12 -1.47
CA ASP A 69 2.37 -8.49 -2.85
C ASP A 69 2.72 -7.25 -3.70
N GLU A 70 2.08 -6.10 -3.45
CA GLU A 70 2.32 -4.87 -4.23
C GLU A 70 3.36 -3.96 -3.54
N LEU A 71 3.23 -3.74 -2.23
CA LEU A 71 4.09 -2.82 -1.48
C LEU A 71 5.27 -3.50 -0.77
N GLY A 72 5.29 -4.84 -0.68
CA GLY A 72 6.33 -5.59 0.02
C GLY A 72 6.43 -5.30 1.53
N MET A 73 5.40 -4.69 2.13
CA MET A 73 5.38 -4.26 3.52
C MET A 73 4.84 -5.35 4.45
N ARG A 74 5.49 -5.53 5.60
CA ARG A 74 5.03 -6.39 6.69
C ARG A 74 4.50 -5.53 7.82
N LEU A 75 3.18 -5.63 8.06
CA LEU A 75 2.55 -5.01 9.22
C LEU A 75 2.75 -5.88 10.48
N SER A 76 2.94 -5.23 11.63
CA SER A 76 3.02 -5.86 12.95
C SER A 76 1.66 -6.30 13.48
#